data_AF-A0A7V2MQ89-F1
#
_entry.id   AF-A0A7V2MQ89-F1
#
_cell.length_a   1.000
_cell.length_b   1.000
_cell.length_c   1.000
_cell.angle_alpha   90.00
_cell.angle_beta   90.00
_cell.angle_gamma   90.00
#
_symmetry.space_group_name_H-M   'P 1'
#
loop_
_entity.id
_entity.type
_entity.pdbx_description
1 polymer ?
#
loop_
_entity_poly.entity_id
_entity_poly.type
_entity_poly.pdbx_seq_one_letter_code
_entity_poly.pdbx_strand_id
1 'polypeptide(L)' 'MDFIWKIIVLITGVGGGLALIIYSYQLTQLFGHQEYAERFLGAGGTYSMWKLLGLLAIVGAVWWVI' A
#
# COMPACT_ATOMS: atom_id res chain seq x y z
N MET A 1 -7.36 -25.61 6.51
CA MET A 1 -8.10 -24.61 5.68
C MET A 1 -7.08 -23.61 5.12
N ASP A 2 -5.95 -24.08 4.56
CA ASP A 2 -4.72 -23.26 4.67
C ASP A 2 -4.28 -22.71 3.32
N PHE A 3 -4.57 -23.43 2.24
CA PHE A 3 -4.15 -23.05 0.89
C PHE A 3 -5.04 -21.96 0.27
N ILE A 4 -6.37 -22.11 0.36
CA ILE A 4 -7.32 -21.14 -0.22
C ILE A 4 -7.18 -19.78 0.48
N TRP A 5 -7.04 -19.76 1.80
CA TRP A 5 -6.84 -18.52 2.55
C TRP A 5 -5.50 -17.84 2.23
N LYS A 6 -4.40 -18.60 2.05
CA LYS A 6 -3.13 -18.06 1.55
C LYS A 6 -3.27 -17.39 0.19
N ILE A 7 -3.99 -18.02 -0.75
CA ILE A 7 -4.25 -17.43 -2.07
C ILE A 7 -5.06 -16.14 -1.96
N ILE A 8 -6.11 -16.12 -1.15
CA ILE A 8 -6.95 -14.93 -0.97
C ILE A 8 -6.12 -13.77 -0.40
N VAL A 9 -5.31 -14.02 0.63
CA VAL A 9 -4.43 -12.99 1.23
C VAL A 9 -3.39 -12.50 0.23
N LEU A 10 -2.82 -13.38 -0.59
CA LEU A 10 -1.85 -13.00 -1.60
C LEU A 10 -2.48 -12.14 -2.69
N ILE A 11 -3.65 -12.54 -3.22
CA ILE A 11 -4.34 -11.80 -4.27
C ILE A 11 -4.80 -10.43 -3.75
N THR A 12 -5.39 -10.38 -2.56
CA THR A 12 -5.91 -9.13 -1.98
C THR A 12 -4.78 -8.22 -1.49
N GLY A 13 -3.73 -8.77 -0.89
CA GLY A 13 -2.58 -8.01 -0.43
C GLY A 13 -1.71 -7.48 -1.57
N VAL A 14 -1.45 -8.30 -2.59
CA VAL A 14 -0.72 -7.87 -3.78
C VAL A 14 -1.57 -6.92 -4.62
N GLY A 15 -2.82 -7.28 -4.90
CA GLY A 15 -3.73 -6.45 -5.69
C GLY A 15 -4.04 -5.11 -5.02
N GLY A 16 -4.34 -5.13 -3.72
CA GLY A 16 -4.58 -3.92 -2.92
C GLY A 16 -3.31 -3.08 -2.78
N GLY A 17 -2.16 -3.70 -2.52
CA GLY A 17 -0.89 -2.97 -2.43
C GLY A 17 -0.47 -2.32 -3.76
N LEU A 18 -0.68 -3.00 -4.89
CA LEU A 18 -0.48 -2.43 -6.22
C LEU A 18 -1.45 -1.28 -6.48
N ALA A 19 -2.73 -1.42 -6.10
CA ALA A 19 -3.71 -0.35 -6.23
C ALA A 19 -3.29 0.90 -5.44
N LEU A 20 -2.76 0.74 -4.22
CA LEU A 20 -2.24 1.85 -3.42
C LEU A 20 -1.05 2.55 -4.08
N ILE A 21 -0.15 1.80 -4.74
CA ILE A 21 1.01 2.35 -5.43
C ILE A 21 0.60 3.07 -6.72
N ILE A 22 -0.26 2.46 -7.53
CA ILE A 22 -0.68 2.99 -8.84
C ILE A 22 -1.59 4.20 -8.66
N TYR A 23 -2.56 4.09 -7.76
CA TYR A 23 -3.54 5.15 -7.52
C TYR A 23 -3.13 6.10 -6.40
N SER A 24 -1.84 6.12 -6.01
CA SER A 24 -1.31 7.03 -4.98
C SER A 24 -1.66 8.49 -5.27
N TYR A 25 -1.71 8.88 -6.55
CA TYR A 25 -2.07 10.24 -6.93
C TYR A 25 -3.53 10.58 -6.65
N GLN A 26 -4.42 9.69 -7.07
CA GLN A 26 -5.86 9.83 -6.87
C GLN A 26 -6.23 9.74 -5.38
N LEU A 27 -5.54 8.88 -4.63
CA LEU A 27 -5.70 8.79 -3.18
C LEU A 27 -5.31 10.10 -2.49
N THR A 28 -4.18 10.71 -2.86
CA THR A 28 -3.82 12.04 -2.35
C THR A 28 -4.81 13.13 -2.76
N GLN A 29 -5.43 13.04 -3.94
CA GLN A 29 -6.46 14.00 -4.37
C GLN A 29 -7.78 13.82 -3.60
N LEU A 30 -8.16 12.59 -3.26
CA LEU A 30 -9.39 12.27 -2.53
C LEU A 30 -9.27 12.55 -1.03
N PHE A 31 -8.14 12.18 -0.42
CA PHE A 31 -7.90 12.30 1.02
C PHE A 31 -7.13 13.57 1.42
N GLY A 32 -6.58 14.30 0.44
CA GLY A 32 -5.73 15.44 0.68
C GLY A 32 -4.28 15.06 0.99
N HIS A 33 -3.42 16.07 1.05
CA HIS A 33 -2.02 15.91 1.45
C HIS A 33 -1.95 15.74 2.97
N GLN A 34 -1.23 14.72 3.42
CA GLN A 34 -1.04 14.43 4.84
C GLN A 34 0.18 15.19 5.38
N GLU A 35 -0.03 16.09 6.34
CA GLU A 35 1.03 16.92 6.92
C GLU A 35 2.15 16.09 7.55
N TYR A 36 1.80 14.98 8.21
CA TYR A 36 2.78 14.06 8.77
C TYR A 36 3.68 13.46 7.68
N ALA A 37 3.09 13.05 6.56
CA ALA A 37 3.83 12.45 5.46
C ALA A 37 4.73 13.48 4.77
N GLU A 38 4.24 14.69 4.49
CA GLU A 38 5.05 15.76 3.90
C GLU A 38 6.20 16.20 4.83
N ARG A 39 6.00 16.20 6.15
CA ARG A 39 7.03 16.59 7.13
C ARG A 39 8.17 15.58 7.24
N PHE A 40 7.88 14.28 7.18
CA PHE A 40 8.90 13.23 7.31
C PHE A 40 9.51 12.79 5.98
N LEU A 41 8.74 12.77 4.91
CA LEU A 41 9.17 12.27 3.60
C LEU A 41 9.51 13.39 2.60
N GLY A 42 9.28 14.65 2.97
CA GLY A 42 9.56 15.82 2.14
C GLY A 42 8.46 16.11 1.12
N ALA A 43 8.79 16.92 0.10
CA ALA A 43 7.83 17.35 -0.92
C ALA A 43 7.25 16.15 -1.70
N GLY A 44 5.93 15.99 -1.65
CA GLY A 44 5.23 14.83 -2.21
C GLY A 44 5.27 13.61 -1.29
N GLY A 45 5.56 13.83 -0.01
CA GLY A 45 5.64 12.80 1.01
C GLY A 45 4.36 11.98 1.14
N THR A 46 3.19 12.58 0.89
CA THR A 46 1.90 11.88 0.88
C THR A 46 1.84 10.81 -0.21
N TYR A 47 2.37 11.08 -1.41
CA TYR A 47 2.44 10.07 -2.47
C TYR A 47 3.39 8.94 -2.10
N SER A 48 4.54 9.30 -1.53
CA SER A 48 5.51 8.33 -1.02
C SER A 48 4.92 7.47 0.11
N MET A 49 4.08 8.05 0.98
CA MET A 49 3.36 7.32 2.04
C MET A 49 2.45 6.25 1.44
N TRP A 50 1.61 6.60 0.46
CA TRP A 50 0.73 5.63 -0.20
C TRP A 50 1.50 4.50 -0.88
N LYS A 51 2.63 4.84 -1.53
CA LYS A 51 3.50 3.85 -2.16
C LYS A 51 4.18 2.94 -1.13
N LEU A 52 4.64 3.49 -0.01
CA LEU A 52 5.26 2.72 1.08
C LEU A 52 4.24 1.80 1.76
N LEU A 53 3.02 2.27 2.02
CA LEU A 53 1.94 1.45 2.54
C LEU A 53 1.57 0.32 1.58
N GLY A 54 1.49 0.60 0.28
CA GLY A 54 1.27 -0.42 -0.73
C GLY A 54 2.39 -1.44 -0.79
N LEU A 55 3.66 -1.00 -0.72
CA LEU A 55 4.81 -1.91 -0.68
C LEU A 55 4.80 -2.78 0.58
N LEU A 56 4.52 -2.22 1.75
CA LEU A 56 4.40 -2.95 3.00
C LEU A 56 3.26 -3.98 2.95
N ALA A 57 2.13 -3.63 2.33
CA ALA A 57 1.02 -4.56 2.13
C ALA A 57 1.43 -5.75 1.25
N ILE A 58 2.17 -5.51 0.16
CA ILE A 58 2.70 -6.57 -0.72
C ILE A 58 3.68 -7.46 0.06
N VAL A 59 4.67 -6.85 0.72
CA VAL A 59 5.70 -7.58 1.47
C VAL A 59 5.09 -8.40 2.60
N GLY A 60 4.17 -7.82 3.37
CA GLY A 60 3.46 -8.51 4.44
C GLY A 60 2.60 -9.67 3.93
N ALA A 61 1.93 -9.49 2.79
CA ALA A 61 1.15 -10.56 2.17
C ALA A 61 2.04 -11.71 1.68
N VAL A 62 3.17 -11.41 1.06
CA VAL A 62 4.14 -12.43 0.64
C VAL A 62 4.74 -13.15 1.85
N TRP A 63 5.16 -12.42 2.88
CA TRP A 63 5.72 -12.97 4.10
C TRP A 63 4.75 -13.93 4.81
N TRP A 64 3.47 -13.59 4.83
CA TRP A 64 2.44 -14.41 5.48
C TRP A 64 2.16 -15.72 4.73
N VAL A 65 2.38 -15.74 3.41
CA VAL A 65 2.16 -16.93 2.59
C VAL A 65 3.31 -17.92 2.65
N ILE A 66 4.55 -17.44 2.76
CA ILE A 66 5.77 -18.26 2.94
C ILE A 66 5.63 -19.07 4.25
#